data_AF-A0A645CL64-F1
#
_entry.id   AF-A0A645CL64-F1
#
_cell.length_a   1.000
_cell.length_b   1.000
_cell.length_c   1.000
_cell.angle_alpha   90.00
_cell.angle_beta   90.00
_cell.angle_gamma   90.00
#
_symmetry.space_group_name_H-M   'P 1'
#
loop_
_entity.id
_entity.type
_entity.pdbx_description
1 polymer ?
#
loop_
_entity_poly.entity_id
_entity_poly.type
_entity_poly.pdbx_seq_one_letter_code
_entity_poly.pdbx_strand_id
1 'polypeptide(L)'
;MSHLVWMGAFTALTALTHLEMVWFLALTYLTVYLYFDRTWKSLLFLGITAMAILAVISPWLVAVIHAHGLSPFQAAFSTGGFTLTSPIAFLLSMGGVDKMSLAFISLLAILGIFLQARQKEWFLFLWLLVLVFLDPRSSQRIAAIPIALLAAVALWAFLKWIDKNKTAVDEAVSDQTVLLKRPVAATLLTILIYALFLNLYLFYAGISYLQTVNLENRQAMAWVKENTPADSRFVVLDFPYGWFSDSVAEWFPALAERQSLLTVQAQEWLPGSASQVSTKLSAATNCKLEGLACFEKWQAKSHMDFDFIYFSSNTRNDYLAPLYSSVIEAQASDSANYQLVFSNADVRIYQILK
;
A
#
# COMPACT_ATOMS: atom_id res chain seq x y z
N MET A 1 29.71 14.72 -15.69
CA MET A 1 29.85 13.24 -15.77
C MET A 1 29.54 12.55 -14.44
N SER A 2 30.09 12.99 -13.30
CA SER A 2 29.83 12.36 -11.98
C SER A 2 28.34 12.20 -11.64
N HIS A 3 27.52 13.24 -11.84
CA HIS A 3 26.08 13.18 -11.54
C HIS A 3 25.30 12.14 -12.37
N LEU A 4 25.68 11.94 -13.64
CA LEU A 4 25.03 10.96 -14.50
C LEU A 4 25.34 9.52 -14.07
N VAL A 5 26.57 9.28 -13.61
CA VAL A 5 26.98 7.98 -13.06
C VAL A 5 26.16 7.65 -11.80
N TRP A 6 26.04 8.61 -10.88
CA TRP A 6 25.24 8.42 -9.67
C TRP A 6 23.75 8.24 -9.98
N MET A 7 23.20 9.02 -10.92
CA MET A 7 21.82 8.88 -11.38
C MET A 7 21.57 7.47 -11.95
N GLY A 8 22.42 7.01 -12.87
CA GLY A 8 22.30 5.67 -13.43
C GLY A 8 22.43 4.56 -12.38
N ALA A 9 23.39 4.68 -11.45
CA ALA A 9 23.58 3.72 -10.38
C ALA A 9 22.37 3.63 -9.44
N PHE A 10 21.87 4.77 -8.94
CA PHE A 10 20.72 4.77 -8.03
C PHE A 10 19.44 4.32 -8.72
N THR A 11 19.18 4.73 -9.97
CA THR A 11 18.01 4.24 -10.71
C THR A 11 18.12 2.74 -11.01
N ALA A 12 19.31 2.21 -11.29
CA ALA A 12 19.49 0.77 -11.47
C ALA A 12 19.26 -0.01 -10.16
N LEU A 13 19.73 0.51 -9.03
CA LEU A 13 19.44 -0.09 -7.72
C LEU A 13 17.93 -0.02 -7.40
N THR A 14 17.24 1.07 -7.76
CA THR A 14 15.78 1.15 -7.68
C THR A 14 15.13 0.07 -8.55
N ALA A 15 15.60 -0.12 -9.79
CA ALA A 15 15.05 -1.13 -10.69
C ALA A 15 15.23 -2.57 -10.17
N LEU A 16 16.38 -2.87 -9.57
CA LEU A 16 16.66 -4.20 -8.98
C LEU A 16 15.89 -4.47 -7.68
N THR A 17 15.49 -3.44 -6.95
CA THR A 17 14.79 -3.58 -5.67
C THR A 17 13.28 -3.45 -5.79
N HIS A 18 12.80 -2.50 -6.59
CA HIS A 18 11.40 -2.21 -6.81
C HIS A 18 11.18 -1.76 -8.27
N LEU A 19 11.01 -2.72 -9.17
CA LEU A 19 10.84 -2.46 -10.61
C LEU A 19 9.74 -1.43 -10.91
N GLU A 20 8.64 -1.45 -10.14
CA GLU A 20 7.53 -0.50 -10.27
C GLU A 20 7.98 0.96 -10.07
N MET A 21 8.94 1.23 -9.18
CA MET A 21 9.41 2.60 -8.91
C MET A 21 10.22 3.18 -10.08
N VAL A 22 10.67 2.35 -11.03
CA VAL A 22 11.27 2.82 -12.29
C VAL A 22 10.23 3.54 -13.15
N TRP A 23 8.98 3.07 -13.14
CA TRP A 23 7.87 3.71 -13.84
C TRP A 23 7.63 5.13 -13.30
N PHE A 24 7.57 5.27 -11.97
CA PHE A 24 7.50 6.55 -11.29
C PHE A 24 8.65 7.50 -11.69
N LEU A 25 9.90 7.00 -11.69
CA LEU A 25 11.06 7.80 -12.08
C LEU A 25 10.99 8.23 -13.55
N ALA A 26 10.59 7.33 -14.45
CA ALA A 26 10.44 7.62 -15.87
C ALA A 26 9.39 8.71 -16.12
N LEU A 27 8.21 8.61 -15.49
CA LEU A 27 7.16 9.62 -15.56
C LEU A 27 7.61 10.97 -15.00
N THR A 28 8.34 10.94 -13.88
CA THR A 28 8.89 12.15 -13.25
C THR A 28 9.93 12.83 -14.13
N TYR A 29 10.90 12.08 -14.66
CA TYR A 29 11.92 12.62 -15.57
C TYR A 29 11.31 13.16 -16.86
N LEU A 30 10.32 12.47 -17.42
CA LEU A 30 9.60 12.95 -18.59
C LEU A 30 8.84 14.26 -18.28
N THR A 31 8.17 14.34 -17.13
CA THR A 31 7.45 15.56 -16.72
C THR A 31 8.42 16.73 -16.52
N VAL A 32 9.56 16.50 -15.86
CA VAL A 32 10.61 17.52 -15.67
C VAL A 32 11.19 17.97 -17.00
N TYR A 33 11.53 17.05 -17.90
CA TYR A 33 12.02 17.35 -19.25
C TYR A 33 11.01 18.19 -20.04
N LEU A 34 9.75 17.76 -20.08
CA LEU A 34 8.70 18.47 -20.81
C LEU A 34 8.36 19.84 -20.21
N TYR A 35 8.53 20.05 -18.91
CA TYR A 35 8.21 21.33 -18.27
C TYR A 35 9.39 22.31 -18.27
N PHE A 36 10.59 21.86 -17.87
CA PHE A 36 11.73 22.75 -17.60
C PHE A 36 12.78 22.79 -18.71
N ASP A 37 13.11 21.65 -19.31
CA ASP A 37 14.27 21.55 -20.20
C ASP A 37 14.00 20.61 -21.37
N ARG A 38 13.64 21.20 -22.52
CA ARG A 38 13.34 20.49 -23.77
C ARG A 38 14.54 20.45 -24.72
N THR A 39 15.76 20.38 -24.18
CA THR A 39 16.96 20.36 -25.00
C THR A 39 17.36 18.94 -25.43
N TRP A 40 17.92 18.83 -26.63
CA TRP A 40 18.42 17.56 -27.16
C TRP A 40 19.51 16.94 -26.29
N LYS A 41 20.31 17.76 -25.61
CA LYS A 41 21.35 17.31 -24.67
C LYS A 41 20.74 16.56 -23.49
N SER A 42 19.66 17.08 -22.91
CA SER A 42 18.98 16.44 -21.80
C SER A 42 18.29 15.14 -22.22
N LEU A 43 17.71 15.11 -23.43
CA LEU A 43 17.19 13.87 -24.01
C LEU A 43 18.29 12.82 -24.21
N LEU A 44 19.46 13.22 -24.72
CA LEU A 44 20.62 12.33 -24.88
C LEU A 44 21.08 11.79 -23.53
N PHE A 45 21.16 12.64 -22.50
CA PHE A 45 21.53 12.20 -21.16
C PHE A 45 20.52 11.23 -20.55
N LEU A 46 19.21 11.47 -20.72
CA LEU A 46 18.18 10.51 -20.32
C LEU A 46 18.35 9.17 -21.04
N GLY A 47 18.64 9.19 -22.34
CA GLY A 47 18.91 7.99 -23.13
C GLY A 47 20.15 7.21 -22.64
N ILE A 48 21.26 7.91 -22.35
CA ILE A 48 22.48 7.30 -21.80
C ILE A 48 22.19 6.66 -20.43
N THR A 49 21.46 7.36 -19.56
CA THR A 49 21.06 6.85 -18.25
C THR A 49 20.18 5.60 -18.39
N ALA A 50 19.19 5.61 -19.28
CA ALA A 50 18.34 4.45 -19.56
C ALA A 50 19.16 3.23 -20.04
N MET A 51 20.12 3.43 -20.94
CA MET A 51 21.01 2.36 -21.41
C MET A 51 21.89 1.81 -20.28
N ALA A 52 22.42 2.67 -19.42
CA ALA A 52 23.21 2.25 -18.27
C ALA A 52 22.38 1.42 -17.29
N ILE A 53 21.13 1.82 -17.02
CA ILE A 53 20.21 1.05 -16.18
C ILE A 53 19.94 -0.31 -16.80
N LEU A 54 19.58 -0.35 -18.09
CA LEU A 54 19.31 -1.60 -18.83
C LEU A 54 20.51 -2.55 -18.78
N ALA A 55 21.74 -2.03 -18.95
CA ALA A 55 22.95 -2.84 -18.84
C ALA A 55 23.09 -3.49 -17.46
N VAL A 56 22.85 -2.73 -16.38
CA VAL A 56 22.96 -3.22 -15.00
C VAL A 56 21.86 -4.24 -14.65
N ILE A 57 20.62 -4.01 -15.10
CA ILE A 57 19.50 -4.92 -14.79
C ILE A 57 19.42 -6.12 -15.74
N SER A 58 20.13 -6.07 -16.88
CA SER A 58 20.07 -7.11 -17.91
C SER A 58 20.35 -8.53 -17.41
N PRO A 59 21.29 -8.81 -16.49
CA PRO A 59 21.53 -10.18 -16.04
C PRO A 59 20.29 -10.78 -15.36
N TRP A 60 19.59 -9.98 -14.55
CA TRP A 60 18.35 -10.39 -13.89
C TRP A 60 17.20 -10.53 -14.89
N LEU A 61 17.01 -9.54 -15.78
CA LEU A 61 15.97 -9.60 -16.81
C LEU A 61 16.13 -10.83 -17.71
N VAL A 62 17.34 -11.10 -18.17
CA VAL A 62 17.64 -12.26 -19.02
C VAL A 62 17.37 -13.56 -18.27
N ALA A 63 17.77 -13.67 -17.00
CA ALA A 63 17.50 -14.86 -16.20
C ALA A 63 15.99 -15.12 -16.03
N VAL A 64 15.21 -14.09 -15.71
CA VAL A 64 13.74 -14.19 -15.55
C VAL A 64 13.06 -14.54 -16.86
N ILE A 65 13.41 -13.84 -17.96
CA ILE A 65 12.82 -14.08 -19.28
C ILE A 65 13.16 -15.48 -19.78
N HIS A 66 14.39 -15.96 -19.56
CA HIS A 66 14.79 -17.30 -19.94
C HIS A 66 14.03 -18.38 -19.15
N ALA A 67 13.83 -18.18 -17.84
CA ALA A 67 13.18 -19.16 -16.97
C ALA A 67 11.64 -19.16 -17.09
N HIS A 68 11.02 -17.99 -17.27
CA HIS A 68 9.57 -17.81 -17.14
C HIS A 68 8.90 -17.12 -18.34
N GLY A 69 9.68 -16.72 -19.35
CA GLY A 69 9.18 -15.93 -20.49
C GLY A 69 8.76 -14.51 -20.09
N LEU A 70 7.91 -13.89 -20.91
CA LEU A 70 7.39 -12.53 -20.67
C LEU A 70 6.08 -12.50 -19.88
N SER A 71 5.48 -13.66 -19.61
CA SER A 71 4.18 -13.77 -18.94
C SER A 71 4.14 -13.09 -17.57
N PRO A 72 5.16 -13.22 -16.69
CA PRO A 72 5.16 -12.55 -15.38
C PRO A 72 5.04 -11.03 -15.48
N PHE A 73 5.70 -10.41 -16.46
CA PHE A 73 5.64 -8.95 -16.66
C PHE A 73 4.25 -8.49 -17.15
N GLN A 74 3.63 -9.27 -18.04
CA GLN A 74 2.27 -8.98 -18.52
C GLN A 74 1.23 -9.15 -17.41
N ALA A 75 1.34 -10.23 -16.63
CA ALA A 75 0.48 -10.49 -15.49
C ALA A 75 0.60 -9.34 -14.47
N ALA A 76 1.82 -8.99 -14.06
CA ALA A 76 2.07 -7.88 -13.14
C ALA A 76 1.47 -6.56 -13.64
N PHE A 77 1.66 -6.22 -14.93
CA PHE A 77 1.10 -5.00 -15.51
C PHE A 77 -0.44 -4.99 -15.50
N SER A 78 -1.09 -6.15 -15.70
CA SER A 78 -2.55 -6.27 -15.71
C SER A 78 -3.23 -6.11 -14.34
N THR A 79 -2.48 -6.23 -13.24
CA THR A 79 -3.03 -6.14 -11.88
C THR A 79 -3.31 -4.69 -11.42
N GLY A 80 -2.94 -3.67 -12.20
CA GLY A 80 -2.99 -2.27 -11.79
C GLY A 80 -4.36 -1.59 -11.80
N GLY A 81 -5.42 -2.24 -12.31
CA GLY A 81 -6.78 -1.68 -12.29
C GLY A 81 -6.85 -0.26 -12.89
N PHE A 82 -6.53 -0.12 -14.18
CA PHE A 82 -6.51 1.17 -14.90
C PHE A 82 -7.91 1.75 -15.18
N THR A 83 -8.78 1.82 -14.18
CA THR A 83 -10.08 2.48 -14.29
C THR A 83 -9.94 3.97 -13.94
N LEU A 84 -10.71 4.83 -14.60
CA LEU A 84 -10.69 6.27 -14.34
C LEU A 84 -11.33 6.66 -12.99
N THR A 85 -12.12 5.77 -12.40
CA THR A 85 -12.83 6.04 -11.13
C THR A 85 -11.87 6.22 -9.96
N SER A 86 -10.81 5.40 -9.89
CA SER A 86 -9.82 5.44 -8.81
C SER A 86 -9.00 6.75 -8.81
N PRO A 87 -8.38 7.18 -9.93
CA PRO A 87 -7.71 8.47 -10.06
C PRO A 87 -8.60 9.67 -9.69
N ILE A 88 -9.86 9.68 -10.16
CA ILE A 88 -10.78 10.78 -9.90
C ILE A 88 -11.15 10.83 -8.42
N ALA A 89 -11.50 9.68 -7.82
CA ALA A 89 -11.79 9.61 -6.39
C ALA A 89 -10.57 10.02 -5.55
N PHE A 90 -9.36 9.62 -5.97
CA PHE A 90 -8.12 10.03 -5.33
C PHE A 90 -7.90 11.54 -5.39
N LEU A 91 -8.11 12.20 -6.53
CA LEU A 91 -7.95 13.65 -6.66
C LEU A 91 -9.01 14.43 -5.87
N LEU A 92 -10.26 13.96 -5.87
CA LEU A 92 -11.34 14.59 -5.09
C LEU A 92 -11.08 14.50 -3.58
N SER A 93 -10.49 13.40 -3.12
CA SER A 93 -10.11 13.18 -1.72
C SER A 93 -8.68 13.61 -1.39
N MET A 94 -7.89 14.02 -2.39
CA MET A 94 -6.44 14.19 -2.30
C MET A 94 -5.73 13.08 -1.51
N GLY A 95 -6.22 11.84 -1.66
CA GLY A 95 -5.70 10.65 -1.01
C GLY A 95 -5.86 10.55 0.51
N GLY A 96 -6.63 11.43 1.17
CA GLY A 96 -6.53 11.61 2.62
C GLY A 96 -7.82 11.84 3.41
N VAL A 97 -9.00 11.87 2.80
CA VAL A 97 -10.25 12.19 3.54
C VAL A 97 -10.58 11.14 4.60
N ASP A 98 -10.17 9.90 4.38
CA ASP A 98 -10.51 8.75 5.22
C ASP A 98 -9.77 8.78 6.58
N LYS A 99 -8.72 9.58 6.70
CA LYS A 99 -7.94 9.76 7.94
C LYS A 99 -7.87 11.24 8.28
N MET A 100 -8.49 11.63 9.39
CA MET A 100 -8.55 13.02 9.87
C MET A 100 -7.18 13.72 9.92
N SER A 101 -6.10 12.96 10.13
CA SER A 101 -4.72 13.46 10.09
C SER A 101 -4.22 13.86 8.70
N LEU A 102 -4.58 13.10 7.66
CA LEU A 102 -4.15 13.37 6.29
C LEU A 102 -4.97 14.49 5.66
N ALA A 103 -6.21 14.67 6.11
CA ALA A 103 -7.09 15.75 5.65
C ALA A 103 -6.43 17.14 5.76
N PHE A 104 -5.64 17.40 6.81
CA PHE A 104 -4.94 18.69 6.95
C PHE A 104 -3.88 18.91 5.86
N ILE A 105 -3.09 17.87 5.55
CA ILE A 105 -2.07 17.93 4.47
C ILE A 105 -2.76 18.10 3.12
N SER A 106 -3.84 17.36 2.89
CA SER A 106 -4.66 17.47 1.68
C SER A 106 -5.23 18.87 1.49
N LEU A 107 -5.74 19.52 2.55
CA LEU A 107 -6.23 20.90 2.51
C LEU A 107 -5.11 21.90 2.18
N LEU A 108 -3.94 21.76 2.81
CA LEU A 108 -2.78 22.58 2.47
C LEU A 108 -2.33 22.37 1.03
N ALA A 109 -2.34 21.14 0.53
CA ALA A 109 -1.99 20.85 -0.86
C ALA A 109 -2.98 21.50 -1.84
N ILE A 110 -4.29 21.45 -1.56
CA ILE A 110 -5.32 22.15 -2.35
C ILE A 110 -5.04 23.66 -2.36
N LEU A 111 -4.76 24.27 -1.21
CA LEU A 111 -4.37 25.69 -1.14
C LEU A 111 -3.09 25.96 -1.93
N GLY A 112 -2.12 25.04 -1.88
CA GLY A 112 -0.89 25.09 -2.66
C GLY A 112 -1.15 25.13 -4.17
N ILE A 113 -2.09 24.31 -4.66
CA ILE A 113 -2.53 24.32 -6.07
C ILE A 113 -3.09 25.70 -6.43
N PHE A 114 -3.98 26.27 -5.60
CA PHE A 114 -4.53 27.60 -5.86
C PHE A 114 -3.46 28.70 -5.88
N LEU A 115 -2.47 28.63 -4.98
CA LEU A 115 -1.36 29.59 -4.94
C LEU A 115 -0.44 29.46 -6.16
N GLN A 116 -0.13 28.23 -6.58
CA GLN A 116 0.62 27.96 -7.81
C GLN A 116 -0.11 28.41 -9.07
N ALA A 117 -1.42 28.16 -9.14
CA ALA A 117 -2.28 28.62 -10.22
C ALA A 117 -2.24 30.15 -10.37
N ARG A 118 -2.27 30.89 -9.25
CA ARG A 118 -2.12 32.35 -9.24
C ARG A 118 -0.76 32.82 -9.74
N GLN A 119 0.30 32.06 -9.45
CA GLN A 119 1.66 32.36 -9.90
C GLN A 119 1.97 31.85 -11.31
N LYS A 120 1.02 31.13 -11.95
CA LYS A 120 1.18 30.44 -13.23
C LYS A 120 2.26 29.34 -13.21
N GLU A 121 2.56 28.80 -12.03
CA GLU A 121 3.57 27.76 -11.81
C GLU A 121 2.90 26.39 -11.62
N TRP A 122 2.54 25.73 -12.72
CA TRP A 122 1.68 24.54 -12.70
C TRP A 122 2.41 23.21 -12.51
N PHE A 123 3.75 23.22 -12.40
CA PHE A 123 4.56 22.01 -12.43
C PHE A 123 4.12 20.94 -11.44
N LEU A 124 3.96 21.26 -10.15
CA LEU A 124 3.66 20.25 -9.13
C LEU A 124 2.27 19.64 -9.33
N PHE A 125 1.30 20.45 -9.76
CA PHE A 125 -0.04 19.96 -10.06
C PHE A 125 -0.05 19.08 -11.31
N LEU A 126 0.65 19.48 -12.39
CA LEU A 126 0.79 18.64 -13.58
C LEU A 126 1.52 17.34 -13.28
N TRP A 127 2.56 17.38 -12.47
CA TRP A 127 3.28 16.19 -12.02
C TRP A 127 2.37 15.26 -11.22
N LEU A 128 1.55 15.79 -10.30
CA LEU A 128 0.53 15.02 -9.60
C LEU A 128 -0.45 14.34 -10.57
N LEU A 129 -0.98 15.08 -11.55
CA LEU A 129 -1.91 14.53 -12.54
C LEU A 129 -1.26 13.40 -13.35
N VAL A 130 -0.03 13.60 -13.83
CA VAL A 130 0.71 12.58 -14.58
C VAL A 130 0.84 11.29 -13.76
N LEU A 131 1.24 11.38 -12.50
CA LEU A 131 1.39 10.21 -11.64
C LEU A 131 0.06 9.51 -11.36
N VAL A 132 -0.99 10.27 -11.03
CA VAL A 132 -2.29 9.71 -10.64
C VAL A 132 -3.00 9.03 -11.82
N PHE A 133 -2.88 9.57 -13.04
CA PHE A 133 -3.54 9.01 -14.22
C PHE A 133 -2.71 7.93 -14.93
N LEU A 134 -1.38 8.02 -14.92
CA LEU A 134 -0.50 7.06 -15.63
C LEU A 134 0.05 5.95 -14.73
N ASP A 135 -0.13 6.07 -13.41
CA ASP A 135 0.15 5.01 -12.43
C ASP A 135 -0.94 4.98 -11.35
N PRO A 136 -2.18 4.59 -11.71
CA PRO A 136 -3.30 4.55 -10.77
C PRO A 136 -3.06 3.54 -9.64
N ARG A 137 -2.33 2.46 -9.93
CA ARG A 137 -2.01 1.38 -8.99
C ARG A 137 -1.21 1.89 -7.79
N SER A 138 -0.18 2.68 -8.06
CA SER A 138 0.72 3.20 -7.02
C SER A 138 0.49 4.68 -6.70
N SER A 139 -0.54 5.29 -7.29
CA SER A 139 -0.91 6.71 -7.16
C SER A 139 -0.86 7.20 -5.72
N GLN A 140 -1.46 6.48 -4.76
CA GLN A 140 -1.46 6.85 -3.34
C GLN A 140 -0.05 7.01 -2.75
N ARG A 141 0.86 6.11 -3.10
CA ARG A 141 2.24 6.10 -2.60
C ARG A 141 3.08 7.17 -3.28
N ILE A 142 3.02 7.25 -4.61
CA ILE A 142 3.92 8.12 -5.40
C ILE A 142 3.46 9.58 -5.42
N ALA A 143 2.14 9.83 -5.29
CA ALA A 143 1.58 11.18 -5.22
C ALA A 143 1.90 11.88 -3.90
N ALA A 144 2.32 11.14 -2.86
CA ALA A 144 2.71 11.71 -1.58
C ALA A 144 3.77 12.82 -1.73
N ILE A 145 4.70 12.67 -2.68
CA ILE A 145 5.76 13.64 -2.94
C ILE A 145 5.20 14.97 -3.48
N PRO A 146 4.51 15.02 -4.64
CA PRO A 146 3.94 16.28 -5.14
C PRO A 146 2.90 16.87 -4.17
N ILE A 147 2.10 16.04 -3.47
CA ILE A 147 1.15 16.53 -2.46
C ILE A 147 1.89 17.23 -1.31
N ALA A 148 2.98 16.64 -0.80
CA ALA A 148 3.78 17.25 0.26
C ALA A 148 4.42 18.58 -0.19
N LEU A 149 4.91 18.65 -1.43
CA LEU A 149 5.48 19.88 -1.97
C LEU A 149 4.41 20.96 -2.18
N LEU A 150 3.21 20.60 -2.65
CA LEU A 150 2.07 21.52 -2.74
C LEU A 150 1.66 22.04 -1.36
N ALA A 151 1.59 21.16 -0.36
CA ALA A 151 1.31 21.55 1.01
C ALA A 151 2.40 22.50 1.56
N ALA A 152 3.67 22.24 1.22
CA ALA A 152 4.78 23.11 1.59
C ALA A 152 4.66 24.52 0.95
N VAL A 153 4.16 24.64 -0.29
CA VAL A 153 3.89 25.96 -0.92
C VAL A 153 2.89 26.75 -0.09
N ALA A 154 1.79 26.14 0.35
CA ALA A 154 0.78 26.80 1.18
C ALA A 154 1.33 27.17 2.56
N LEU A 155 2.03 26.24 3.21
CA LEU A 155 2.69 26.50 4.48
C LEU A 155 3.68 27.65 4.37
N TRP A 156 4.49 27.67 3.32
CA TRP A 156 5.48 28.73 3.09
C TRP A 156 4.84 30.10 2.91
N ALA A 157 3.75 30.17 2.13
CA ALA A 157 2.99 31.41 1.97
C ALA A 157 2.42 31.91 3.32
N PHE A 158 1.93 31.00 4.16
CA PHE A 158 1.43 31.31 5.50
C PHE A 158 2.55 31.82 6.43
N LEU A 159 3.71 31.18 6.42
CA LEU A 159 4.86 31.62 7.23
C LEU A 159 5.35 33.02 6.81
N LYS A 160 5.40 33.31 5.50
CA LYS A 160 5.70 34.65 4.98
C LYS A 160 4.64 35.69 5.38
N TRP A 161 3.38 35.30 5.48
CA TRP A 161 2.30 36.18 5.94
C TRP A 161 2.41 36.50 7.44
N ILE A 162 2.70 35.52 8.29
CA ILE A 162 2.98 35.72 9.72
C ILE A 162 4.13 36.72 9.92
N ASP A 163 5.16 36.61 9.08
CA ASP A 163 6.33 37.48 9.16
C ASP A 163 6.02 38.94 8.74
N LYS A 164 5.30 39.12 7.63
CA LYS A 164 4.91 40.46 7.13
C LYS A 164 4.08 41.27 8.12
N ASN A 165 3.29 40.63 8.99
CA ASN A 165 2.49 41.33 9.99
C ASN A 165 3.31 41.94 11.14
N LYS A 166 4.65 41.80 11.16
CA LYS A 166 5.50 42.35 12.23
C LYS A 166 6.57 43.36 11.79
N THR A 167 6.81 43.53 10.51
CA THR A 167 7.78 44.52 10.01
C THR A 167 7.31 45.10 8.67
N ALA A 168 6.75 46.31 8.72
CA ALA A 168 6.97 47.26 7.64
C ALA A 168 8.47 47.64 7.69
N VAL A 169 9.09 47.82 6.52
CA VAL A 169 10.50 48.19 6.28
C VAL A 169 11.44 47.01 5.92
N ASP A 170 11.66 46.96 4.60
CA ASP A 170 12.88 46.72 3.82
C ASP A 170 13.64 45.38 3.70
N GLU A 171 13.99 45.20 2.41
CA GLU A 171 15.05 44.44 1.75
C GLU A 171 15.08 42.92 1.84
N ALA A 172 15.66 42.33 0.78
CA ALA A 172 15.79 40.91 0.46
C ALA A 172 16.26 40.05 1.66
N VAL A 173 15.34 39.75 2.57
CA VAL A 173 15.52 38.80 3.65
C VAL A 173 15.71 37.43 3.03
N SER A 174 16.94 36.89 3.12
CA SER A 174 17.26 35.52 2.70
C SER A 174 16.29 34.53 3.38
N ASP A 175 15.73 33.59 2.62
CA ASP A 175 14.72 32.63 3.12
C ASP A 175 15.16 31.90 4.41
N GLN A 176 16.47 31.71 4.61
CA GLN A 176 17.03 31.11 5.83
C GLN A 176 16.81 31.96 7.09
N THR A 177 16.83 33.28 6.95
CA THR A 177 16.64 34.21 8.09
C THR A 177 15.18 34.31 8.52
N VAL A 178 14.22 34.01 7.63
CA VAL A 178 12.79 33.90 7.96
C VAL A 178 12.52 32.68 8.84
N LEU A 179 13.17 31.55 8.55
CA LEU A 179 13.00 30.29 9.31
C LEU A 179 13.47 30.40 10.76
N LEU A 180 14.47 31.23 11.02
CA LEU A 180 15.04 31.45 12.36
C LEU A 180 14.22 32.43 13.22
N LYS A 181 13.22 33.10 12.65
CA LYS A 181 12.36 34.01 13.42
C LYS A 181 11.47 33.21 14.38
N ARG A 182 11.43 33.64 15.65
CA ARG A 182 10.68 32.99 16.74
C ARG A 182 9.27 32.51 16.39
N PRO A 183 8.37 33.30 15.75
CA PRO A 183 7.03 32.82 15.45
C PRO A 183 7.04 31.70 14.39
N VAL A 184 7.87 31.80 13.35
CA VAL A 184 7.99 30.79 12.30
C VAL A 184 8.58 29.50 12.86
N ALA A 185 9.67 29.60 13.62
CA ALA A 185 10.30 28.46 14.28
C ALA A 185 9.34 27.76 15.27
N ALA A 186 8.57 28.53 16.05
CA ALA A 186 7.58 27.98 16.97
C ALA A 186 6.44 27.26 16.24
N THR A 187 5.95 27.80 15.12
CA THR A 187 4.94 27.14 14.28
C THR A 187 5.47 25.84 13.69
N LEU A 188 6.67 25.85 13.11
CA LEU A 188 7.31 24.64 12.57
C LEU A 188 7.54 23.58 13.65
N LEU A 189 8.00 23.98 14.84
CA LEU A 189 8.19 23.08 15.97
C LEU A 189 6.85 22.50 16.45
N THR A 190 5.80 23.30 16.49
CA THR A 190 4.45 22.82 16.85
C THR A 190 3.93 21.79 15.86
N ILE A 191 4.09 22.05 14.55
CA ILE A 191 3.71 21.11 13.49
C ILE A 191 4.51 19.81 13.62
N LEU A 192 5.82 19.91 13.88
CA LEU A 192 6.68 18.74 14.07
C LEU A 192 6.26 17.92 15.30
N ILE A 193 6.02 18.57 16.45
CA ILE A 193 5.57 17.90 17.67
C ILE A 193 4.21 17.24 17.45
N TYR A 194 3.27 17.93 16.80
CA TYR A 194 1.97 17.38 16.45
C TYR A 194 2.10 16.16 15.53
N ALA A 195 2.93 16.24 14.48
CA ALA A 195 3.18 15.13 13.57
C ALA A 195 3.81 13.93 14.30
N LEU A 196 4.79 14.16 15.18
CA LEU A 196 5.40 13.12 16.00
C LEU A 196 4.39 12.48 16.95
N PHE A 197 3.60 13.28 17.66
CA PHE A 197 2.57 12.80 18.58
C PHE A 197 1.50 11.98 17.84
N LEU A 198 1.05 12.44 16.68
CA LEU A 198 0.09 11.73 15.85
C LEU A 198 0.65 10.39 15.37
N ASN A 199 1.89 10.35 14.90
CA ASN A 199 2.53 9.08 14.50
C ASN A 199 2.67 8.12 15.68
N LEU A 200 3.04 8.65 16.86
CA LEU A 200 3.13 7.86 18.09
C LEU A 200 1.75 7.30 18.50
N TYR A 201 0.70 8.11 18.41
CA TYR A 201 -0.67 7.69 18.67
C TYR A 201 -1.12 6.58 17.70
N LEU A 202 -0.89 6.76 16.39
CA LEU A 202 -1.24 5.74 15.38
C LEU A 202 -0.46 4.44 15.59
N PHE A 203 0.81 4.52 16.00
CA PHE A 203 1.64 3.37 16.34
C PHE A 203 1.07 2.61 17.55
N TYR A 204 0.76 3.29 18.66
CA TYR A 204 0.19 2.66 19.85
C TYR A 204 -1.26 2.21 19.68
N ALA A 205 -2.02 2.84 18.78
CA ALA A 205 -3.36 2.40 18.40
C ALA A 205 -3.37 1.07 17.64
N GLY A 206 -2.20 0.46 17.39
CA GLY A 206 -2.08 -0.86 16.76
C GLY A 206 -2.39 -0.85 15.25
N ILE A 207 -2.52 0.33 14.65
CA ILE A 207 -2.73 0.51 13.20
C ILE A 207 -1.38 0.40 12.48
N SER A 208 -0.66 -0.71 12.72
CA SER A 208 0.53 -1.06 11.97
C SER A 208 0.16 -2.00 10.85
N TYR A 209 0.55 -1.67 9.62
CA TYR A 209 0.46 -2.57 8.47
C TYR A 209 1.53 -3.67 8.50
N LEU A 210 2.56 -3.52 9.33
CA LEU A 210 3.61 -4.51 9.52
C LEU A 210 3.25 -5.41 10.70
N GLN A 211 2.32 -6.33 10.45
CA GLN A 211 1.95 -7.35 11.42
C GLN A 211 2.69 -8.65 11.11
N THR A 212 3.48 -9.12 12.07
CA THR A 212 3.95 -10.51 12.11
C THR A 212 2.81 -11.42 12.56
N VAL A 213 2.75 -12.63 11.99
CA VAL A 213 1.94 -13.74 12.51
C VAL A 213 2.30 -13.98 13.98
N ASN A 214 1.32 -13.99 14.89
CA ASN A 214 1.56 -14.20 16.34
C ASN A 214 1.99 -15.65 16.67
N LEU A 215 2.27 -15.94 17.95
CA LEU A 215 2.78 -17.25 18.37
C LEU A 215 1.71 -18.34 18.21
N GLU A 216 0.47 -18.00 18.52
CA GLU A 216 -0.72 -18.84 18.50
C GLU A 216 -1.00 -19.35 17.08
N ASN A 217 -0.91 -18.45 16.08
CA ASN A 217 -1.00 -18.81 14.68
C ASN A 217 0.16 -19.69 14.22
N ARG A 218 1.40 -19.39 14.62
CA ARG A 218 2.55 -20.25 14.25
C ARG A 218 2.43 -21.65 14.83
N GLN A 219 1.94 -21.79 16.06
CA GLN A 219 1.67 -23.09 16.69
C GLN A 219 0.55 -23.84 15.97
N ALA A 220 -0.54 -23.16 15.60
CA ALA A 220 -1.63 -23.76 14.86
C ALA A 220 -1.21 -24.21 13.45
N MET A 221 -0.41 -23.40 12.74
CA MET A 221 0.15 -23.78 11.44
C MET A 221 1.09 -24.99 11.54
N ALA A 222 1.93 -25.05 12.59
CA ALA A 222 2.76 -26.23 12.85
C ALA A 222 1.89 -27.47 13.13
N TRP A 223 0.83 -27.33 13.93
CA TRP A 223 -0.13 -28.41 14.16
C TRP A 223 -0.79 -28.86 12.85
N VAL A 224 -1.22 -27.94 12.00
CA VAL A 224 -1.81 -28.26 10.67
C VAL A 224 -0.84 -29.08 9.83
N LYS A 225 0.43 -28.66 9.77
CA LYS A 225 1.48 -29.36 9.03
C LYS A 225 1.66 -30.81 9.49
N GLU A 226 1.54 -31.07 10.78
CA GLU A 226 1.77 -32.38 11.40
C GLU A 226 0.52 -33.28 11.42
N ASN A 227 -0.68 -32.69 11.45
CA ASN A 227 -1.91 -33.42 11.79
C ASN A 227 -2.95 -33.48 10.66
N THR A 228 -2.68 -32.91 9.48
CA THR A 228 -3.61 -32.96 8.34
C THR A 228 -2.97 -33.60 7.11
N PRO A 229 -3.74 -34.23 6.20
CA PRO A 229 -3.22 -34.71 4.92
C PRO A 229 -2.54 -33.61 4.11
N ALA A 230 -1.46 -33.93 3.37
CA ALA A 230 -0.66 -32.95 2.62
C ALA A 230 -1.44 -32.20 1.52
N ASP A 231 -2.51 -32.79 1.00
CA ASP A 231 -3.41 -32.25 -0.01
C ASP A 231 -4.64 -31.52 0.58
N SER A 232 -4.71 -31.37 1.90
CA SER A 232 -5.80 -30.68 2.57
C SER A 232 -5.90 -29.22 2.13
N ARG A 233 -7.13 -28.78 1.86
CA ARG A 233 -7.42 -27.41 1.43
C ARG A 233 -8.09 -26.62 2.54
N PHE A 234 -7.54 -25.43 2.79
CA PHE A 234 -7.98 -24.54 3.85
C PHE A 234 -8.60 -23.26 3.27
N VAL A 235 -9.63 -22.78 3.95
CA VAL A 235 -10.08 -21.40 3.89
C VAL A 235 -9.63 -20.71 5.18
N VAL A 236 -8.70 -19.76 5.06
CA VAL A 236 -8.15 -18.99 6.18
C VAL A 236 -8.91 -17.67 6.29
N LEU A 237 -9.51 -17.42 7.47
CA LEU A 237 -10.35 -16.26 7.75
C LEU A 237 -9.80 -15.52 8.99
N ASP A 238 -8.94 -14.53 8.73
CA ASP A 238 -8.39 -13.60 9.74
C ASP A 238 -9.10 -12.23 9.75
N PHE A 239 -10.05 -12.03 8.81
CA PHE A 239 -10.83 -10.80 8.62
C PHE A 239 -10.03 -9.48 8.74
N PRO A 240 -8.92 -9.34 7.99
CA PRO A 240 -8.10 -8.13 8.01
C PRO A 240 -8.85 -6.94 7.39
N TYR A 241 -8.30 -5.73 7.55
CA TYR A 241 -8.83 -4.52 6.90
C TYR A 241 -8.91 -4.64 5.37
N GLY A 242 -7.97 -5.37 4.78
CA GLY A 242 -7.97 -5.77 3.38
C GLY A 242 -6.98 -6.91 3.15
N TRP A 243 -7.08 -7.59 2.02
CA TRP A 243 -6.22 -8.73 1.69
C TRP A 243 -4.72 -8.39 1.77
N PHE A 244 -4.34 -7.16 1.40
CA PHE A 244 -2.96 -6.66 1.46
C PHE A 244 -2.40 -6.52 2.88
N SER A 245 -3.23 -6.70 3.91
CA SER A 245 -2.85 -6.69 5.33
C SER A 245 -3.03 -8.06 6.00
N ASP A 246 -3.41 -9.09 5.23
CA ASP A 246 -3.63 -10.46 5.74
C ASP A 246 -2.31 -11.20 5.96
N SER A 247 -1.67 -11.00 7.11
CA SER A 247 -0.42 -11.71 7.39
C SER A 247 -0.62 -13.21 7.63
N VAL A 248 -1.78 -13.65 8.13
CA VAL A 248 -2.03 -15.05 8.44
C VAL A 248 -2.22 -15.85 7.15
N ALA A 249 -3.12 -15.41 6.26
CA ALA A 249 -3.35 -16.10 5.00
C ALA A 249 -2.13 -16.06 4.08
N GLU A 250 -1.33 -14.98 4.12
CA GLU A 250 -0.09 -14.88 3.34
C GLU A 250 0.95 -15.92 3.75
N TRP A 251 1.19 -16.07 5.06
CA TRP A 251 2.22 -16.99 5.58
C TRP A 251 1.72 -18.44 5.73
N PHE A 252 0.42 -18.67 5.75
CA PHE A 252 -0.16 -19.99 5.98
C PHE A 252 0.41 -21.07 5.04
N PRO A 253 0.47 -20.90 3.70
CA PRO A 253 1.01 -21.94 2.83
C PRO A 253 2.47 -22.28 3.12
N ALA A 254 3.28 -21.30 3.50
CA ALA A 254 4.69 -21.49 3.78
C ALA A 254 4.95 -22.15 5.15
N LEU A 255 4.15 -21.85 6.16
CA LEU A 255 4.34 -22.35 7.53
C LEU A 255 3.58 -23.65 7.81
N ALA A 256 2.37 -23.77 7.27
CA ALA A 256 1.53 -24.96 7.44
C ALA A 256 1.81 -26.04 6.36
N GLU A 257 2.47 -25.67 5.26
CA GLU A 257 2.68 -26.54 4.09
C GLU A 257 1.37 -27.17 3.57
N ARG A 258 0.28 -26.40 3.62
CA ARG A 258 -1.05 -26.78 3.10
C ARG A 258 -1.59 -25.68 2.20
N GLN A 259 -2.53 -26.04 1.35
CA GLN A 259 -3.11 -25.09 0.41
C GLN A 259 -4.08 -24.14 1.13
N SER A 260 -3.86 -22.83 1.00
CA SER A 260 -4.86 -21.81 1.33
C SER A 260 -5.52 -21.31 0.04
N LEU A 261 -6.84 -21.45 -0.06
CA LEU A 261 -7.58 -21.15 -1.30
C LEU A 261 -7.81 -19.66 -1.53
N LEU A 262 -7.74 -18.85 -0.47
CA LEU A 262 -8.06 -17.42 -0.51
C LEU A 262 -6.85 -16.50 -0.34
N THR A 263 -5.63 -17.03 -0.32
CA THR A 263 -4.42 -16.21 -0.24
C THR A 263 -4.24 -15.43 -1.55
N VAL A 264 -4.31 -14.10 -1.47
CA VAL A 264 -4.17 -13.22 -2.64
C VAL A 264 -2.71 -12.96 -2.97
N GLN A 265 -1.88 -12.71 -1.96
CA GLN A 265 -0.45 -12.47 -2.12
C GLN A 265 0.23 -13.66 -2.80
N ALA A 266 1.23 -13.37 -3.63
CA ALA A 266 1.95 -14.29 -4.50
C ALA A 266 1.15 -14.82 -5.71
N GLN A 267 -0.15 -14.51 -5.83
CA GLN A 267 -0.92 -14.84 -7.03
C GLN A 267 -0.83 -13.78 -8.14
N GLU A 268 -0.13 -12.68 -7.93
CA GLU A 268 -0.01 -11.57 -8.90
C GLU A 268 0.72 -12.00 -10.18
N TRP A 269 1.52 -13.06 -10.10
CA TRP A 269 2.25 -13.64 -11.23
C TRP A 269 1.37 -14.56 -12.10
N LEU A 270 0.20 -14.96 -11.61
CA LEU A 270 -0.75 -15.80 -12.31
C LEU A 270 -1.79 -14.92 -13.03
N PRO A 271 -1.97 -15.05 -14.36
CA PRO A 271 -2.88 -14.20 -15.12
C PRO A 271 -4.30 -14.15 -14.53
N GLY A 272 -4.71 -12.97 -14.06
CA GLY A 272 -6.05 -12.72 -13.50
C GLY A 272 -6.33 -13.34 -12.11
N SER A 273 -5.43 -14.15 -11.56
CA SER A 273 -5.70 -14.94 -10.34
C SER A 273 -5.86 -14.06 -9.11
N ALA A 274 -4.95 -13.12 -8.88
CA ALA A 274 -5.01 -12.22 -7.72
C ALA A 274 -6.33 -11.44 -7.64
N SER A 275 -6.84 -10.93 -8.77
CA SER A 275 -8.12 -10.20 -8.82
C SER A 275 -9.32 -11.12 -8.52
N GLN A 276 -9.32 -12.32 -9.10
CA GLN A 276 -10.38 -13.31 -8.86
C GLN A 276 -10.40 -13.77 -7.40
N VAL A 277 -9.24 -14.10 -6.83
CA VAL A 277 -9.12 -14.54 -5.44
C VAL A 277 -9.41 -13.41 -4.47
N SER A 278 -8.96 -12.19 -4.74
CA SER A 278 -9.35 -11.02 -3.94
C SER A 278 -10.86 -10.82 -3.92
N THR A 279 -11.54 -10.98 -5.06
CA THR A 279 -13.00 -10.84 -5.14
C THR A 279 -13.70 -11.94 -4.34
N LYS A 280 -13.21 -13.19 -4.44
CA LYS A 280 -13.73 -14.33 -3.68
C LYS A 280 -13.52 -14.14 -2.17
N LEU A 281 -12.33 -13.71 -1.75
CA LEU A 281 -11.99 -13.39 -0.36
C LEU A 281 -12.91 -12.29 0.18
N SER A 282 -13.05 -11.16 -0.54
CA SER A 282 -13.95 -10.09 -0.12
C SER A 282 -15.40 -10.57 0.06
N ALA A 283 -15.91 -11.39 -0.86
CA ALA A 283 -17.25 -11.96 -0.74
C ALA A 283 -17.38 -12.92 0.45
N ALA A 284 -16.36 -13.71 0.76
CA ALA A 284 -16.32 -14.56 1.95
C ALA A 284 -16.33 -13.74 3.24
N THR A 285 -15.48 -12.70 3.30
CA THR A 285 -15.36 -11.83 4.48
C THR A 285 -16.60 -11.00 4.73
N ASN A 286 -17.40 -10.69 3.71
CA ASN A 286 -18.68 -10.00 3.88
C ASN A 286 -19.69 -10.83 4.70
N CYS A 287 -19.57 -12.16 4.68
CA CYS A 287 -20.38 -13.04 5.50
C CYS A 287 -20.01 -13.01 7.00
N LYS A 288 -18.96 -12.26 7.42
CA LYS A 288 -18.48 -12.19 8.82
C LYS A 288 -19.61 -11.96 9.83
N LEU A 289 -20.54 -11.07 9.50
CA LEU A 289 -21.68 -10.70 10.36
C LEU A 289 -22.99 -11.40 9.97
N GLU A 290 -23.12 -11.86 8.72
CA GLU A 290 -24.33 -12.56 8.24
C GLU A 290 -24.37 -14.04 8.70
N GLY A 291 -23.21 -14.64 8.95
CA GLY A 291 -23.08 -15.99 9.49
C GLY A 291 -22.94 -17.09 8.44
N LEU A 292 -23.10 -18.33 8.92
CA LEU A 292 -22.78 -19.56 8.21
C LEU A 292 -23.62 -19.77 6.94
N ALA A 293 -24.91 -19.42 6.97
CA ALA A 293 -25.78 -19.56 5.80
C ALA A 293 -25.36 -18.65 4.61
N CYS A 294 -24.80 -17.46 4.90
CA CYS A 294 -24.19 -16.61 3.87
C CYS A 294 -22.93 -17.29 3.31
N PHE A 295 -22.08 -17.79 4.20
CA PHE A 295 -20.81 -18.42 3.84
C PHE A 295 -21.01 -19.69 3.00
N GLU A 296 -21.96 -20.55 3.34
CA GLU A 296 -22.30 -21.77 2.57
C GLU A 296 -22.87 -21.43 1.18
N LYS A 297 -23.69 -20.39 1.06
CA LYS A 297 -24.13 -19.88 -0.25
C LYS A 297 -22.96 -19.38 -1.09
N TRP A 298 -22.02 -18.67 -0.47
CA TRP A 298 -20.79 -18.22 -1.12
C TRP A 298 -19.93 -19.40 -1.58
N GLN A 299 -19.78 -20.43 -0.73
CA GLN A 299 -19.03 -21.65 -1.04
C GLN A 299 -19.63 -22.34 -2.28
N ALA A 300 -20.94 -22.57 -2.27
CA ALA A 300 -21.66 -23.20 -3.38
C ALA A 300 -21.52 -22.40 -4.69
N LYS A 301 -21.67 -21.06 -4.62
CA LYS A 301 -21.54 -20.17 -5.79
C LYS A 301 -20.11 -20.12 -6.33
N SER A 302 -19.11 -20.23 -5.45
CA SER A 302 -17.71 -20.08 -5.83
C SER A 302 -17.07 -21.39 -6.30
N HIS A 303 -17.82 -22.51 -6.23
CA HIS A 303 -17.36 -23.86 -6.54
C HIS A 303 -16.02 -24.19 -5.87
N MET A 304 -15.88 -23.77 -4.60
CA MET A 304 -14.69 -24.05 -3.80
C MET A 304 -14.97 -25.19 -2.84
N ASP A 305 -14.32 -26.31 -3.10
CA ASP A 305 -14.26 -27.41 -2.14
C ASP A 305 -13.04 -27.18 -1.23
N PHE A 306 -13.25 -27.28 0.08
CA PHE A 306 -12.20 -27.24 1.09
C PHE A 306 -12.58 -28.19 2.22
N ASP A 307 -11.57 -28.60 2.98
CA ASP A 307 -11.71 -29.63 4.01
C ASP A 307 -11.68 -29.00 5.40
N PHE A 308 -11.07 -27.81 5.53
CA PHE A 308 -10.92 -27.10 6.79
C PHE A 308 -11.21 -25.59 6.66
N ILE A 309 -11.74 -25.02 7.75
CA ILE A 309 -11.83 -23.58 7.98
C ILE A 309 -10.91 -23.22 9.14
N TYR A 310 -10.04 -22.24 8.90
CA TYR A 310 -9.10 -21.72 9.88
C TYR A 310 -9.55 -20.32 10.28
N PHE A 311 -9.99 -20.14 11.52
CA PHE A 311 -10.35 -18.84 12.08
C PHE A 311 -9.22 -18.30 12.95
N SER A 312 -8.91 -17.02 12.77
CA SER A 312 -7.93 -16.29 13.56
C SER A 312 -8.42 -14.86 13.78
N SER A 313 -7.97 -14.24 14.87
CA SER A 313 -8.05 -12.79 15.01
C SER A 313 -6.68 -12.12 14.88
N ASN A 314 -5.59 -12.91 14.93
CA ASN A 314 -4.18 -12.49 14.91
C ASN A 314 -3.94 -11.29 15.83
N THR A 315 -4.74 -11.21 16.90
CA THR A 315 -4.74 -10.07 17.79
C THR A 315 -3.51 -10.15 18.67
N ARG A 316 -2.84 -9.00 18.84
CA ARG A 316 -1.77 -8.83 19.84
C ARG A 316 -2.27 -8.23 21.15
N ASN A 317 -3.56 -7.93 21.25
CA ASN A 317 -4.10 -7.10 22.32
C ASN A 317 -4.88 -7.97 23.31
N ASP A 318 -4.28 -8.21 24.48
CA ASP A 318 -4.78 -9.05 25.59
C ASP A 318 -6.05 -8.53 26.28
N TYR A 319 -6.63 -7.42 25.81
CA TYR A 319 -7.72 -6.73 26.50
C TYR A 319 -9.13 -7.31 26.20
N LEU A 320 -9.22 -8.63 25.99
CA LEU A 320 -10.41 -9.43 25.61
C LEU A 320 -10.52 -9.65 24.10
N ALA A 321 -9.80 -10.67 23.60
CA ALA A 321 -10.14 -11.25 22.32
C ALA A 321 -11.61 -11.75 22.38
N PRO A 322 -12.44 -11.47 21.37
CA PRO A 322 -13.82 -11.96 21.34
C PRO A 322 -13.81 -13.49 21.39
N LEU A 323 -14.84 -14.09 22.01
CA LEU A 323 -14.95 -15.55 22.11
C LEU A 323 -14.88 -16.20 20.73
N TYR A 324 -15.40 -15.54 19.69
CA TYR A 324 -15.33 -15.94 18.29
C TYR A 324 -14.91 -14.75 17.42
N SER A 325 -14.13 -15.00 16.37
CA SER A 325 -13.69 -14.02 15.36
C SER A 325 -14.83 -13.51 14.46
N SER A 326 -15.92 -14.29 14.34
CA SER A 326 -17.05 -14.01 13.46
C SER A 326 -18.34 -14.75 13.86
N VAL A 327 -19.47 -14.34 13.29
CA VAL A 327 -20.74 -15.07 13.41
C VAL A 327 -20.67 -16.43 12.72
N ILE A 328 -19.84 -16.54 11.67
CA ILE A 328 -19.59 -17.81 10.97
C ILE A 328 -19.01 -18.84 11.95
N GLU A 329 -17.96 -18.45 12.68
CA GLU A 329 -17.30 -19.32 13.66
C GLU A 329 -18.24 -19.73 14.80
N ALA A 330 -18.99 -18.76 15.34
CA ALA A 330 -19.96 -19.02 16.40
C ALA A 330 -21.07 -19.99 15.98
N GLN A 331 -21.49 -19.97 14.72
CA GLN A 331 -22.49 -20.92 14.20
C GLN A 331 -21.87 -22.26 13.80
N ALA A 332 -20.62 -22.26 13.34
CA ALA A 332 -19.88 -23.48 13.04
C ALA A 332 -19.62 -24.29 14.33
N SER A 333 -19.39 -23.64 15.48
CA SER A 333 -19.21 -24.34 16.76
C SER A 333 -20.43 -25.14 17.21
N ASP A 334 -21.62 -24.68 16.83
CA ASP A 334 -22.91 -25.29 17.21
C ASP A 334 -23.46 -26.24 16.13
N SER A 335 -22.79 -26.33 14.97
CA SER A 335 -23.26 -27.11 13.83
C SER A 335 -22.66 -28.52 13.81
N ALA A 336 -23.51 -29.52 13.57
CA ALA A 336 -23.07 -30.91 13.44
C ALA A 336 -22.22 -31.19 12.18
N ASN A 337 -22.19 -30.25 11.22
CA ASN A 337 -21.43 -30.39 9.97
C ASN A 337 -19.94 -29.98 10.13
N TYR A 338 -19.58 -29.41 11.28
CA TYR A 338 -18.24 -28.89 11.53
C TYR A 338 -17.69 -29.50 12.82
N GLN A 339 -16.50 -30.08 12.74
CA GLN A 339 -15.81 -30.65 13.89
C GLN A 339 -14.63 -29.76 14.27
N LEU A 340 -14.61 -29.27 15.51
CA LEU A 340 -13.43 -28.57 16.04
C LEU A 340 -12.28 -29.58 16.21
N VAL A 341 -11.19 -29.36 15.48
CA VAL A 341 -10.00 -30.25 15.50
C VAL A 341 -8.79 -29.62 16.20
N PHE A 342 -8.76 -28.28 16.30
CA PHE A 342 -7.73 -27.55 17.02
C PHE A 342 -8.28 -26.25 17.60
N SER A 343 -7.85 -25.90 18.81
CA SER A 343 -8.13 -24.60 19.43
C SER A 343 -6.97 -24.17 20.31
N ASN A 344 -6.59 -22.90 20.23
CA ASN A 344 -5.79 -22.23 21.24
C ASN A 344 -6.41 -20.86 21.57
N ALA A 345 -5.63 -19.93 22.13
CA ALA A 345 -6.12 -18.63 22.57
C ALA A 345 -6.63 -17.72 21.43
N ASP A 346 -6.14 -17.90 20.20
CA ASP A 346 -6.45 -17.01 19.06
C ASP A 346 -7.01 -17.78 17.84
N VAL A 347 -6.68 -19.07 17.71
CA VAL A 347 -6.97 -19.87 16.53
C VAL A 347 -7.95 -20.97 16.85
N ARG A 348 -8.92 -21.16 15.96
CA ARG A 348 -9.78 -22.34 15.91
C ARG A 348 -9.83 -22.92 14.50
N ILE A 349 -9.70 -24.24 14.42
CA ILE A 349 -9.72 -24.96 13.14
C ILE A 349 -10.86 -25.95 13.17
N TYR A 350 -11.75 -25.84 12.19
CA TYR A 350 -12.88 -26.72 12.00
C TYR A 350 -12.69 -27.57 10.74
N GLN A 351 -12.86 -28.88 10.88
CA GLN A 351 -12.97 -29.80 9.76
C GLN A 351 -14.43 -29.89 9.30
N ILE A 352 -14.64 -29.90 7.99
CA ILE A 352 -15.98 -30.10 7.41
C ILE A 352 -16.26 -31.60 7.31
N LEU A 353 -17.36 -32.03 7.92
CA LEU A 353 -17.86 -33.39 7.83
C LEU A 353 -18.72 -33.50 6.56
N LYS A 354 -18.28 -34.32 5.60
CA LYS A 354 -18.97 -34.56 4.32
C LYS A 354 -19.91 -35.75 4.41
#